data_AF-M2MFA5-F1
#
_entry.id   AF-M2MFA5-F1
#
_cell.length_a   1.000
_cell.length_b   1.000
_cell.length_c   1.000
_cell.angle_alpha   90.00
_cell.angle_beta   90.00
_cell.angle_gamma   90.00
#
_symmetry.space_group_name_H-M   'P 1'
#
loop_
_entity.id
_entity.type
_entity.pdbx_description
1 polymer ?
#
loop_
_entity_poly.entity_id
_entity_poly.type
_entity_poly.pdbx_seq_one_letter_code
_entity_poly.pdbx_strand_id
1 'polypeptide(L)'
;MKDDDDSSATVPLLHLPPELRIAILEFVLIHDIDHFAETAQLPALLSVNHQLRNEHSPVFYATPLITIDVYYNASDSWCEVRDTTAKRVILERSLFVDLTDFWSLASARRQCQQVTFSHGGEVQKGIVTVRTNAGFRRWQWSMEL
;
A
#
# COMPACT_ATOMS: atom_id res chain seq x y z
N MET A 1 -13.43 -45.14 18.52
CA MET A 1 -12.51 -44.36 19.36
C MET A 1 -11.09 -44.77 18.97
N LYS A 2 -10.44 -43.91 18.18
CA LYS A 2 -9.03 -43.87 17.75
C LYS A 2 -8.99 -42.74 16.72
N ASP A 3 -8.86 -41.53 17.23
CA ASP A 3 -7.59 -40.81 17.41
C ASP A 3 -7.29 -40.01 16.14
N ASP A 4 -7.61 -38.74 16.29
CA ASP A 4 -7.23 -37.59 15.49
C ASP A 4 -5.82 -37.71 14.90
N ASP A 5 -5.71 -37.58 13.58
CA ASP A 5 -4.50 -37.07 12.94
C ASP A 5 -4.92 -35.89 12.08
N ASP A 6 -5.34 -34.83 12.78
CA ASP A 6 -5.39 -33.47 12.23
C ASP A 6 -3.93 -33.08 11.98
N SER A 7 -3.40 -33.51 10.83
CA SER A 7 -2.08 -33.09 10.39
C SER A 7 -2.16 -31.57 10.29
N SER A 8 -1.64 -30.87 11.29
CA SER A 8 -1.51 -29.43 11.26
C SER A 8 -0.68 -29.14 10.02
N ALA A 9 -1.33 -28.72 8.93
CA ALA A 9 -0.68 -28.52 7.65
C ALA A 9 0.26 -27.32 7.83
N THR A 10 1.48 -27.59 8.28
CA THR A 10 2.48 -26.59 8.54
C THR A 10 2.90 -26.03 7.20
N VAL A 11 2.66 -24.74 6.98
CA VAL A 11 2.94 -24.06 5.71
C VAL A 11 4.41 -24.27 5.34
N PRO A 12 4.75 -24.99 4.24
CA PRO A 12 6.13 -25.37 3.92
C PRO A 12 7.09 -24.18 3.82
N LEU A 13 6.59 -23.04 3.36
CA LEU A 13 7.32 -21.77 3.27
C LEU A 13 7.94 -21.35 4.62
N LEU A 14 7.25 -21.60 5.74
CA LEU A 14 7.70 -21.17 7.07
C LEU A 14 8.91 -21.97 7.59
N HIS A 15 9.17 -23.16 7.02
CA HIS A 15 10.34 -23.98 7.40
C HIS A 15 11.62 -23.59 6.66
N LEU A 16 11.52 -22.77 5.61
CA LEU A 16 12.71 -22.27 4.94
C LEU A 16 13.51 -21.36 5.87
N PRO A 17 14.83 -21.24 5.72
CA PRO A 17 15.61 -20.20 6.36
C PRO A 17 15.07 -18.79 6.04
N PRO A 18 15.17 -17.83 6.98
CA PRO A 18 14.70 -16.46 6.78
C PRO A 18 15.21 -15.81 5.49
N GLU A 19 16.47 -16.07 5.13
CA GLU A 19 17.11 -15.50 3.94
C GLU A 19 16.41 -15.95 2.66
N LEU A 20 16.02 -17.23 2.58
CA LEU A 20 15.28 -17.77 1.44
C LEU A 20 13.85 -17.23 1.40
N ARG A 21 13.20 -17.07 2.56
CA ARG A 21 11.85 -16.46 2.62
C ARG A 21 11.89 -15.01 2.13
N ILE A 22 12.85 -14.21 2.61
CA ILE A 22 13.03 -12.82 2.18
C ILE A 22 13.26 -12.74 0.68
N ALA A 23 14.15 -13.58 0.12
CA ALA A 23 14.39 -13.61 -1.32
C ALA A 23 13.11 -13.95 -2.14
N ILE A 24 12.27 -14.86 -1.63
CA ILE A 24 10.97 -15.17 -2.24
C ILE A 24 10.03 -13.95 -2.15
N LEU A 25 9.98 -13.29 -0.98
CA LEU A 25 9.14 -12.11 -0.75
C LEU A 25 9.55 -10.93 -1.64
N GLU A 26 10.84 -10.73 -1.86
CA GLU A 26 11.38 -9.74 -2.80
C GLU A 26 11.05 -10.10 -4.26
N PHE A 27 11.11 -11.38 -4.61
CA PHE A 27 10.76 -11.85 -5.95
C PHE A 27 9.27 -11.60 -6.28
N VAL A 28 8.36 -11.85 -5.33
CA VAL A 28 6.92 -11.64 -5.54
C VAL A 28 6.48 -10.18 -5.39
N LEU A 29 7.34 -9.30 -4.86
CA LEU A 29 7.03 -7.90 -4.60
C LEU A 29 6.45 -7.18 -5.83
N ILE A 30 6.96 -7.45 -7.03
CA ILE A 30 6.46 -6.81 -8.25
C ILE A 30 5.00 -7.20 -8.53
N HIS A 31 4.64 -8.47 -8.31
CA HIS A 31 3.26 -8.92 -8.47
C HIS A 31 2.34 -8.30 -7.42
N ASP A 32 2.81 -8.16 -6.19
CA ASP A 32 2.08 -7.51 -5.11
C ASP A 32 1.85 -6.02 -5.38
N ILE A 33 2.83 -5.35 -5.98
CA ILE A 33 2.73 -3.94 -6.41
C ILE A 33 1.76 -3.80 -7.58
N ASP A 34 1.85 -4.66 -8.59
CA ASP A 34 0.94 -4.64 -9.73
C ASP A 34 -0.51 -4.92 -9.27
N HIS A 35 -0.70 -5.87 -8.36
CA HIS A 35 -2.00 -6.13 -7.75
C HIS A 35 -2.54 -4.90 -7.01
N PHE A 36 -1.74 -4.30 -6.10
CA PHE A 36 -2.15 -3.08 -5.39
C PHE A 36 -2.43 -1.92 -6.35
N ALA A 37 -1.67 -1.80 -7.44
CA ALA A 37 -1.88 -0.78 -8.45
C ALA A 37 -3.23 -0.90 -9.15
N GLU A 38 -3.72 -2.13 -9.34
CA GLU A 38 -4.99 -2.44 -10.01
C GLU A 38 -6.20 -2.38 -9.06
N THR A 39 -6.02 -2.78 -7.80
CA THR A 39 -7.16 -3.01 -6.89
C THR A 39 -7.21 -2.03 -5.72
N ALA A 40 -6.12 -1.31 -5.44
CA ALA A 40 -5.88 -0.60 -4.18
C ALA A 40 -5.99 -1.50 -2.93
N GLN A 41 -5.93 -2.82 -3.08
CA GLN A 41 -5.97 -3.77 -1.96
C GLN A 41 -4.56 -4.18 -1.56
N LEU A 42 -4.31 -4.22 -0.25
CA LEU A 42 -3.04 -4.68 0.29
C LEU A 42 -2.79 -6.15 -0.06
N PRO A 43 -1.53 -6.53 -0.35
CA PRO A 43 -1.18 -7.91 -0.64
C PRO A 43 -1.60 -8.89 0.45
N ALA A 44 -2.04 -10.09 0.05
CA ALA A 44 -2.44 -11.14 0.97
C ALA A 44 -1.32 -11.54 1.94
N LEU A 45 -0.06 -11.45 1.54
CA LEU A 45 1.09 -11.74 2.40
C LEU A 45 1.16 -10.83 3.63
N LEU A 46 0.57 -9.63 3.57
CA LEU A 46 0.45 -8.75 4.73
C LEU A 46 -0.67 -9.16 5.69
N SER A 47 -1.60 -10.04 5.30
CA SER A 47 -2.73 -10.44 6.14
C SER A 47 -2.65 -11.88 6.65
N VAL A 48 -2.04 -12.81 5.91
CA VAL A 48 -2.15 -14.27 6.15
C VAL A 48 -1.45 -14.78 7.41
N ASN A 49 -0.21 -14.37 7.69
CA ASN A 49 0.58 -14.93 8.80
C ASN A 49 1.45 -13.86 9.45
N HIS A 50 1.56 -13.88 10.79
CA HIS A 50 2.33 -12.87 11.54
C HIS A 50 3.82 -12.83 11.14
N GLN A 51 4.45 -13.99 10.91
CA GLN A 51 5.85 -14.06 10.50
C GLN A 51 6.06 -13.48 9.09
N LEU A 52 5.26 -13.95 8.12
CA LEU A 52 5.34 -13.42 6.74
C LEU A 52 5.00 -11.94 6.67
N ARG A 53 4.02 -11.48 7.46
CA ARG A 53 3.70 -10.06 7.58
C ARG A 53 4.90 -9.26 8.08
N ASN A 54 5.58 -9.72 9.12
CA ASN A 54 6.74 -9.01 9.69
C ASN A 54 7.94 -9.00 8.74
N GLU A 55 8.10 -10.04 7.94
CA GLU A 55 9.17 -10.14 6.94
C GLU A 55 8.85 -9.33 5.66
N HIS A 56 7.60 -9.33 5.22
CA HIS A 56 7.19 -8.68 3.97
C HIS A 56 6.83 -7.19 4.13
N SER A 57 6.29 -6.77 5.28
CA SER A 57 5.92 -5.37 5.51
C SER A 57 7.07 -4.39 5.25
N PRO A 58 8.30 -4.62 5.76
CA PRO A 58 9.41 -3.72 5.49
C PRO A 58 9.75 -3.62 4.00
N VAL A 59 9.67 -4.74 3.28
CA VAL A 59 9.95 -4.82 1.84
C VAL A 59 8.89 -4.05 1.04
N PHE A 60 7.60 -4.30 1.33
CA PHE A 60 6.49 -3.67 0.63
C PHE A 60 6.41 -2.17 0.89
N TYR A 61 6.45 -1.72 2.15
CA TYR A 61 6.27 -0.31 2.47
C TYR A 61 7.50 0.56 2.17
N ALA A 62 8.70 -0.03 2.12
CA ALA A 62 9.92 0.70 1.76
C ALA A 62 10.17 0.80 0.25
N THR A 63 9.39 0.08 -0.58
CA THR A 63 9.61 0.07 -2.02
C THR A 63 9.53 1.49 -2.63
N PRO A 64 10.46 1.88 -3.52
CA PRO A 64 10.39 3.16 -4.23
C PRO A 64 9.32 3.16 -5.33
N LEU A 65 8.70 2.02 -5.62
CA LEU A 65 7.65 1.88 -6.62
C LEU A 65 6.30 2.43 -6.12
N ILE A 66 6.15 2.63 -4.81
CA ILE A 66 4.98 3.25 -4.18
C ILE A 66 5.40 4.58 -3.57
N THR A 67 4.94 5.67 -4.17
CA THR A 67 5.15 7.04 -3.67
C THR A 67 3.84 7.59 -3.14
N ILE A 68 3.88 8.19 -1.95
CA ILE A 68 2.70 8.76 -1.29
C ILE A 68 2.92 10.24 -1.10
N ASP A 69 2.02 11.04 -1.64
CA ASP A 69 1.96 12.48 -1.44
C ASP A 69 0.80 12.80 -0.50
N VAL A 70 1.00 13.73 0.44
CA VAL A 70 0.00 14.29 1.35
C VAL A 70 -0.28 15.72 0.94
N TYR A 71 -1.55 16.12 0.98
CA TYR A 71 -1.95 17.51 0.85
C TYR A 71 -2.23 18.14 2.22
N TYR A 72 -1.60 19.29 2.48
CA TYR A 72 -1.77 20.06 3.70
C TYR A 72 -2.60 21.32 3.42
N ASN A 73 -3.87 21.29 3.84
CA ASN A 73 -4.81 22.39 3.63
C ASN A 73 -4.33 23.72 4.23
N ALA A 74 -3.71 23.67 5.41
CA ALA A 74 -3.29 24.87 6.14
C ALA A 74 -2.21 25.68 5.40
N SER A 75 -1.39 25.02 4.59
CA SER A 75 -0.28 25.62 3.86
C SER A 75 -0.44 25.56 2.34
N ASP A 76 -1.57 25.03 1.84
CA ASP A 76 -1.84 24.72 0.43
C ASP A 76 -0.62 24.07 -0.27
N SER A 77 -0.08 23.02 0.36
CA SER A 77 1.17 22.42 -0.08
C SER A 77 1.11 20.89 -0.13
N TRP A 78 1.85 20.33 -1.08
CA TRP A 78 2.04 18.88 -1.21
C TRP A 78 3.40 18.46 -0.66
N CYS A 79 3.44 17.36 0.09
CA CYS A 79 4.67 16.77 0.60
C CYS A 79 4.70 15.27 0.35
N GLU A 80 5.86 14.76 -0.03
CA GLU A 80 6.08 13.32 -0.18
C GLU A 80 6.36 12.67 1.20
N VAL A 81 5.68 11.57 1.48
CA VAL A 81 5.89 10.75 2.68
C VAL A 81 7.02 9.78 2.44
N ARG A 82 8.17 10.04 3.08
CA ARG A 82 9.36 9.18 2.98
C ARG A 82 9.46 8.13 4.08
N ASP A 83 8.84 8.38 5.23
CA ASP A 83 8.88 7.48 6.36
C ASP A 83 8.03 6.22 6.10
N THR A 84 8.65 5.04 6.26
CA THR A 84 8.00 3.74 6.00
C THR A 84 6.83 3.49 6.95
N THR A 85 6.93 3.93 8.21
CA THR A 85 5.86 3.77 9.20
C THR A 85 4.65 4.63 8.82
N ALA A 86 4.88 5.87 8.41
CA ALA A 86 3.83 6.76 7.92
C ALA A 86 3.17 6.22 6.64
N LYS A 87 3.96 5.70 5.68
CA LYS A 87 3.41 5.03 4.50
C LYS A 87 2.49 3.87 4.86
N ARG A 88 2.93 3.02 5.80
CA ARG A 88 2.13 1.90 6.31
C ARG A 88 0.80 2.38 6.88
N VAL A 89 0.82 3.35 7.78
CA VAL A 89 -0.38 3.91 8.42
C VAL A 89 -1.37 4.41 7.35
N ILE A 90 -0.88 5.15 6.36
CA ILE A 90 -1.70 5.66 5.27
C ILE A 90 -2.31 4.51 4.48
N LEU A 91 -1.52 3.54 4.03
CA LEU A 91 -2.03 2.47 3.18
C LEU A 91 -2.99 1.51 3.90
N GLU A 92 -2.82 1.28 5.20
CA GLU A 92 -3.67 0.39 5.99
C GLU A 92 -5.00 1.05 6.42
N ARG A 93 -5.03 2.37 6.60
CA ARG A 93 -6.18 3.09 7.18
C ARG A 93 -6.96 3.96 6.20
N SER A 94 -6.46 4.11 4.97
CA SER A 94 -7.11 4.97 3.99
C SER A 94 -8.20 4.27 3.20
N LEU A 95 -9.18 5.08 2.78
CA LEU A 95 -10.04 4.75 1.65
C LEU A 95 -9.41 5.25 0.36
N PHE A 96 -9.58 4.48 -0.71
CA PHE A 96 -9.01 4.80 -2.02
C PHE A 96 -10.09 5.11 -3.05
N VAL A 97 -9.86 6.15 -3.85
CA VAL A 97 -10.68 6.51 -5.00
C VAL A 97 -9.78 6.51 -6.24
N ASP A 98 -10.26 5.87 -7.30
CA ASP A 98 -9.50 5.73 -8.54
C ASP A 98 -9.24 7.10 -9.19
N LEU A 99 -7.99 7.30 -9.64
CA LEU A 99 -7.55 8.46 -10.42
C LEU A 99 -6.91 8.01 -11.76
N THR A 100 -7.27 6.85 -12.30
CA THR A 100 -6.77 6.32 -13.58
C THR A 100 -6.97 7.27 -14.76
N ASP A 101 -8.02 8.08 -14.73
CA ASP A 101 -8.28 9.12 -15.75
C ASP A 101 -7.26 10.28 -15.72
N PHE A 102 -6.43 10.39 -14.68
CA PHE A 102 -5.46 11.46 -14.51
C PHE A 102 -4.05 11.02 -14.93
N TRP A 103 -3.68 11.42 -16.15
CA TRP A 103 -2.41 11.02 -16.76
C TRP A 103 -1.21 11.72 -16.10
N SER A 104 -1.40 12.94 -15.58
CA SER A 104 -0.36 13.71 -14.89
C SER A 104 -0.63 13.83 -13.39
N LEU A 105 0.45 13.81 -12.58
CA LEU A 105 0.37 14.05 -11.14
C LEU A 105 -0.15 15.46 -10.83
N ALA A 106 0.19 16.46 -11.65
CA ALA A 106 -0.30 17.82 -11.47
C ALA A 106 -1.83 17.91 -11.62
N SER A 107 -2.40 17.21 -12.60
CA SER A 107 -3.85 17.15 -12.81
C SER A 107 -4.55 16.43 -11.64
N ALA A 108 -4.00 15.30 -11.20
CA ALA A 108 -4.51 14.56 -10.05
C ALA A 108 -4.50 15.44 -8.78
N ARG A 109 -3.40 16.15 -8.52
CA ARG A 109 -3.27 17.07 -7.36
C ARG A 109 -4.34 18.17 -7.39
N ARG A 110 -4.56 18.80 -8.55
CA ARG A 110 -5.60 19.83 -8.70
C ARG A 110 -7.01 19.28 -8.41
N GLN A 111 -7.30 18.06 -8.89
CA GLN A 111 -8.58 17.41 -8.61
C GLN A 111 -8.77 17.17 -7.10
N CYS A 112 -7.76 16.60 -6.44
CA CYS A 112 -7.82 16.35 -4.99
C CYS A 112 -8.01 17.64 -4.19
N GLN A 113 -7.34 18.73 -4.59
CA GLN A 113 -7.51 20.05 -3.95
C GLN A 113 -8.95 20.54 -4.06
N GLN A 114 -9.56 20.51 -5.26
CA GLN A 114 -10.94 20.97 -5.47
C GLN A 114 -11.96 20.22 -4.61
N VAL A 115 -11.84 18.89 -4.51
CA VAL A 115 -12.75 18.05 -3.70
C VAL A 115 -12.62 18.35 -2.19
N THR A 116 -11.45 18.83 -1.77
CA THR A 116 -11.17 19.13 -0.35
C THR A 116 -11.86 20.41 0.12
N PHE A 117 -11.98 21.42 -0.74
CA PHE A 117 -12.72 22.64 -0.40
C PHE A 117 -14.23 22.42 -0.18
N SER A 118 -14.79 21.34 -0.73
CA SER A 118 -16.22 21.04 -0.63
C SER A 118 -16.63 20.30 0.65
N HIS A 119 -15.69 19.67 1.36
CA HIS A 119 -15.95 18.86 2.55
C HIS A 119 -15.27 19.51 3.76
N GLY A 120 -15.96 20.45 4.41
CA GLY A 120 -15.45 21.11 5.61
C GLY A 120 -15.29 20.13 6.78
N GLY A 121 -14.06 19.67 7.06
CA GLY A 121 -13.69 18.95 8.28
C GLY A 121 -12.68 17.80 8.11
N GLU A 122 -11.71 17.75 9.04
CA GLU A 122 -10.81 16.68 9.57
C GLU A 122 -10.33 15.47 8.72
N VAL A 123 -10.56 15.44 7.41
CA VAL A 123 -10.05 14.35 6.56
C VAL A 123 -8.70 14.74 5.96
N GLN A 124 -7.65 13.99 6.30
CA GLN A 124 -6.37 14.07 5.61
C GLN A 124 -6.46 13.34 4.27
N LYS A 125 -5.92 13.94 3.22
CA LYS A 125 -5.99 13.39 1.87
C LYS A 125 -4.65 13.47 1.17
N GLY A 126 -4.53 12.69 0.11
CA GLY A 126 -3.39 12.78 -0.78
C GLY A 126 -3.49 11.84 -1.97
N ILE A 127 -2.34 11.57 -2.58
CA ILE A 127 -2.24 10.71 -3.75
C ILE A 127 -1.24 9.61 -3.47
N VAL A 128 -1.62 8.37 -3.79
CA VAL A 128 -0.67 7.27 -3.96
C VAL A 128 -0.41 7.13 -5.45
N THR A 129 0.86 7.17 -5.84
CA THR A 129 1.30 6.79 -7.19
C THR A 129 2.06 5.49 -7.11
N VAL A 130 1.62 4.52 -7.91
CA VAL A 130 2.23 3.19 -8.01
C VAL A 130 2.85 3.05 -9.39
N ARG A 131 4.14 2.76 -9.45
CA ARG A 131 4.86 2.46 -10.69
C ARG A 131 4.74 0.96 -10.99
N THR A 132 4.20 0.65 -12.16
CA THR A 132 4.06 -0.71 -12.67
C THR A 132 4.88 -0.87 -13.96
N ASN A 133 4.96 -2.09 -14.46
CA ASN A 133 5.59 -2.35 -15.77
C ASN A 133 4.84 -1.67 -16.94
N ALA A 134 3.54 -1.40 -16.78
CA ALA A 134 2.71 -0.72 -17.76
C ALA A 134 2.69 0.82 -17.62
N GLY A 135 3.39 1.38 -16.64
CA GLY A 135 3.47 2.83 -16.41
C GLY A 135 3.14 3.22 -14.96
N PHE A 136 2.12 4.05 -14.78
CA PHE A 136 1.71 4.54 -13.46
C PHE A 136 0.22 4.37 -13.24
N ARG A 137 -0.14 3.96 -12.02
CA ARG A 137 -1.50 4.02 -11.48
C ARG A 137 -1.55 5.02 -10.33
N ARG A 138 -2.69 5.68 -10.16
CA ARG A 138 -2.87 6.69 -9.13
C ARG A 138 -4.18 6.47 -8.42
N TRP A 139 -4.14 6.68 -7.11
CA TRP A 139 -5.27 6.62 -6.22
C TRP A 139 -5.29 7.87 -5.37
N GLN A 140 -6.45 8.48 -5.20
CA GLN A 140 -6.65 9.42 -4.11
C GLN A 140 -6.82 8.59 -2.84
N TRP A 141 -6.07 8.92 -1.80
CA TRP A 141 -6.31 8.35 -0.48
C TRP A 141 -6.93 9.41 0.43
N SER A 142 -7.78 8.95 1.36
CA SER A 142 -8.34 9.78 2.41
C SER A 142 -8.43 9.02 3.71
N MET A 143 -8.09 9.68 4.82
CA MET A 143 -8.09 9.13 6.17
C MET A 143 -8.69 10.16 7.14
N GLU A 144 -9.58 9.71 8.02
CA GLU A 144 -10.06 10.51 9.15
C GLU A 144 -8.93 10.64 10.19
N LEU A 145 -8.65 11.88 10.62
CA LEU A 145 -7.60 12.19 11.59
C LEU A 145 -8.00 11.85 13.03
#